data_AF-A0A819RJG5-F1
#
_entry.id   AF-A0A819RJG5-F1
#
_cell.length_a   1.000
_cell.length_b   1.000
_cell.length_c   1.000
_cell.angle_alpha   90.00
_cell.angle_beta   90.00
_cell.angle_gamma   90.00
#
_symmetry.space_group_name_H-M   'P 1'
#
loop_
_entity.id
_entity.type
_entity.pdbx_description
1 polymer ?
#
loop_
_entity_poly.entity_id
_entity_poly.type
_entity_poly.pdbx_seq_one_letter_code
_entity_poly.pdbx_strand_id
1 'polypeptide(L)'
;MNFRKSDEYFDQSHSNSKCQYCNQQFDSHNKLNEHQLSQCQQETVDCLLKDFGCNEQIIHGKVSEHYVTQQHQHAVLNATHQMKLQLNDTQMEIDPSQTTTTTNPAIAHLQEVHEVVNVLSNGLETLNDDNQHFNNELLRVQIQLQTLTENIRQVKQSIEESHSFLEGFKLNQDILGQDVSSLKEKINDLQNVSYDGTFIWKIINVKEKMGRLLGD
;
A
#
# COMPACT_ATOMS: atom_id res chain seq x y z
N MET A 1 61.12 43.41 15.81
CA MET A 1 59.99 44.21 16.30
C MET A 1 59.58 45.20 15.21
N ASN A 2 58.50 44.93 14.49
CA ASN A 2 57.31 45.79 14.42
C ASN A 2 56.34 45.25 13.37
N PHE A 3 55.10 45.11 13.82
CA PHE A 3 53.91 44.68 13.09
C PHE A 3 53.51 45.67 12.00
N ARG A 4 52.95 45.17 10.90
CA ARG A 4 51.82 45.81 10.20
C ARG A 4 50.93 44.73 9.56
N LYS A 5 49.70 44.66 10.05
CA LYS A 5 48.53 44.06 9.40
C LYS A 5 48.07 44.98 8.25
N SER A 6 47.68 44.35 7.15
CA SER A 6 46.61 44.73 6.20
C SER A 6 46.25 43.43 5.48
N ASP A 7 45.31 42.63 5.95
CA ASP A 7 43.87 42.66 5.61
C ASP A 7 43.51 43.37 4.29
N GLU A 8 42.68 42.65 3.53
CA GLU A 8 41.94 43.02 2.31
C GLU A 8 42.73 43.04 1.00
N TYR A 9 42.49 42.06 0.13
CA TYR A 9 42.25 42.23 -1.32
C TYR A 9 42.05 40.84 -1.97
N PHE A 10 40.82 40.50 -2.34
CA PHE A 10 40.40 39.99 -3.67
C PHE A 10 38.95 39.50 -3.58
N ASP A 11 38.03 40.45 -3.54
CA ASP A 11 36.66 40.25 -3.99
C ASP A 11 36.61 40.75 -5.43
N GLN A 12 36.63 39.82 -6.40
CA GLN A 12 36.25 40.06 -7.80
C GLN A 12 36.28 38.73 -8.59
N SER A 13 35.20 37.97 -8.44
CA SER A 13 34.73 37.08 -9.50
C SER A 13 33.24 37.29 -9.67
N HIS A 14 32.88 38.32 -10.43
CA HIS A 14 31.54 38.47 -11.01
C HIS A 14 31.30 37.35 -12.02
N SER A 15 30.97 36.14 -11.56
CA SER A 15 30.22 35.20 -12.38
C SER A 15 28.76 35.45 -12.09
N ASN A 16 28.12 36.21 -13.01
CA ASN A 16 26.68 36.42 -13.05
C ASN A 16 25.99 35.06 -13.29
N SER A 17 25.87 34.28 -12.21
CA SER A 17 25.52 32.87 -12.28
C SER A 17 24.02 32.79 -12.10
N LYS A 18 23.31 32.43 -13.18
CA LYS A 18 21.88 32.18 -13.13
C LYS A 18 21.63 30.75 -12.65
N CYS A 19 20.67 30.58 -11.76
CA CYS A 19 20.18 29.25 -11.46
C CYS A 19 19.44 28.69 -12.69
N GLN A 20 19.83 27.49 -13.13
CA GLN A 20 19.27 26.84 -14.32
C GLN A 20 17.79 26.46 -14.18
N TYR A 21 17.27 26.41 -12.95
CA TYR A 21 15.91 25.95 -12.65
C TYR A 21 14.94 27.11 -12.42
N CYS A 22 15.38 28.17 -11.74
CA CYS A 22 14.53 29.32 -11.40
C CYS A 22 14.88 30.62 -12.14
N ASN A 23 15.96 30.61 -12.93
CA ASN A 23 16.51 31.77 -13.64
C ASN A 23 16.89 32.99 -12.77
N GLN A 24 16.90 32.86 -11.43
CA GLN A 24 17.38 33.91 -10.53
C GLN A 24 18.88 34.13 -10.69
N GLN A 25 19.31 35.39 -10.69
CA GLN A 25 20.72 35.79 -10.75
C GLN A 25 21.32 35.89 -9.36
N PHE A 26 22.54 35.36 -9.21
CA PHE A 26 23.28 35.40 -7.96
C PHE A 26 24.64 36.07 -8.15
N ASP A 27 25.01 36.90 -7.18
CA ASP A 27 26.27 37.67 -7.19
C ASP A 27 27.51 36.81 -6.89
N SER A 28 27.33 35.55 -6.47
CA SER A 28 28.43 34.63 -6.16
C SER A 28 28.00 33.16 -6.31
N HIS A 29 28.96 32.28 -6.62
CA HIS A 29 28.75 30.83 -6.66
C HIS A 29 28.29 30.23 -5.33
N ASN A 30 28.77 30.75 -4.19
CA ASN A 30 28.36 30.25 -2.87
C ASN A 30 26.86 30.51 -2.61
N LYS A 31 26.37 31.71 -2.95
CA LYS A 31 24.93 32.03 -2.86
C LYS A 31 24.08 31.20 -3.81
N LEU A 32 24.59 30.89 -5.02
CA LEU A 32 23.90 30.00 -5.95
C LEU A 32 23.80 28.57 -5.39
N ASN A 33 24.87 28.04 -4.81
CA ASN A 33 24.88 26.70 -4.22
C ASN A 33 23.95 26.62 -3.01
N GLU A 34 23.96 27.62 -2.11
CA GLU A 34 23.02 27.69 -0.99
C GLU A 34 21.57 27.76 -1.47
N HIS A 35 21.29 28.52 -2.53
CA HIS A 35 19.98 28.60 -3.15
C HIS A 35 19.54 27.26 -3.77
N GLN A 36 20.41 26.58 -4.52
CA GLN A 36 20.15 25.26 -5.10
C GLN A 36 19.85 24.19 -4.04
N LEU A 37 20.52 24.28 -2.88
CA LEU A 37 20.38 23.33 -1.78
C LEU A 37 19.17 23.58 -0.88
N SER A 38 18.59 24.79 -0.87
CA SER A 38 17.55 25.14 0.12
C SER A 38 16.28 25.77 -0.46
N GLN A 39 16.41 26.76 -1.35
CA GLN A 39 15.28 27.57 -1.81
C GLN A 39 14.75 27.11 -3.18
N CYS A 40 15.64 26.73 -4.08
CA CYS A 40 15.31 26.24 -5.42
C CYS A 40 14.49 24.94 -5.38
N GLN A 41 14.60 24.15 -4.31
CA GLN A 41 13.87 22.89 -4.16
C GLN A 41 12.36 23.08 -3.98
N GLN A 42 11.91 24.27 -3.59
CA GLN A 42 10.49 24.57 -3.37
C GLN A 42 9.79 25.17 -4.60
N GLU A 43 10.56 25.51 -5.63
CA GLU A 43 10.00 26.09 -6.85
C GLU A 43 9.34 25.04 -7.73
N THR A 44 8.25 25.44 -8.38
CA THR A 44 7.54 24.62 -9.35
C THR A 44 8.14 24.80 -10.74
N VAL A 45 8.63 23.70 -11.31
CA VAL A 45 9.16 23.62 -12.67
C VAL A 45 8.21 22.83 -13.56
N ASP A 46 8.15 23.22 -14.83
CA ASP A 46 7.42 22.44 -15.84
C ASP A 46 8.16 21.11 -16.11
N CYS A 47 7.39 20.04 -16.33
CA CYS A 47 7.95 18.76 -16.74
C CYS A 47 8.62 18.85 -18.12
N LEU A 48 9.79 18.23 -18.28
CA LEU A 48 10.47 18.14 -19.57
C LEU A 48 9.67 17.36 -20.62
N LEU A 49 8.70 16.56 -20.19
CA LEU A 49 7.81 15.79 -21.06
C LEU A 49 6.43 16.45 -21.24
N LYS A 50 6.31 17.75 -20.97
CA LYS A 50 5.06 18.50 -21.14
C LYS A 50 4.52 18.40 -22.56
N ASP A 51 5.39 18.52 -23.56
CA ASP A 51 5.03 18.41 -24.98
C ASP A 51 4.57 16.99 -25.37
N PHE A 52 4.83 16.00 -24.52
CA PHE A 52 4.42 14.60 -24.69
C PHE A 52 3.23 14.20 -23.79
N GLY A 53 2.60 15.17 -23.12
CA GLY A 53 1.38 14.98 -22.32
C GLY A 53 1.56 15.02 -20.80
N CYS A 54 2.77 15.29 -20.30
CA CYS A 54 3.02 15.42 -18.87
C CYS A 54 2.81 16.87 -18.40
N ASN A 55 1.57 17.25 -18.13
CA ASN A 55 1.18 18.64 -17.83
C ASN A 55 1.31 19.02 -16.34
N GLU A 56 1.90 18.17 -15.50
CA GLU A 56 2.09 18.49 -14.08
C GLU A 56 3.18 19.54 -13.86
N GLN A 57 2.89 20.50 -12.98
CA GLN A 57 3.90 21.37 -12.40
C GLN A 57 4.54 20.66 -11.23
N ILE A 58 5.87 20.52 -11.26
CA ILE A 58 6.62 19.68 -10.35
C ILE A 58 7.37 20.57 -9.38
N ILE A 59 7.24 20.32 -8.08
CA ILE A 59 8.13 20.93 -7.10
C ILE A 59 9.53 20.35 -7.34
N HIS A 60 10.54 21.18 -7.60
CA HIS A 60 11.88 20.75 -8.02
C HIS A 60 12.51 19.72 -7.07
N GLY A 61 12.30 19.85 -5.76
CA GLY A 61 12.75 18.88 -4.75
C GLY A 61 12.03 17.52 -4.78
N LYS A 62 10.95 17.39 -5.54
CA LYS A 62 10.11 16.19 -5.66
C LYS A 62 10.08 15.60 -7.07
N VAL A 63 11.00 15.99 -7.94
CA VAL A 63 11.07 15.49 -9.32
C VAL A 63 11.19 13.97 -9.38
N SER A 64 11.93 13.36 -8.45
CA SER A 64 12.03 11.89 -8.35
C SER A 64 10.70 11.20 -8.06
N GLU A 65 9.81 11.82 -7.26
CA GLU A 65 8.46 11.31 -7.00
C GLU A 65 7.57 11.47 -8.23
N HIS A 66 7.76 12.54 -8.98
CA HIS A 66 7.01 12.78 -10.20
C HIS A 66 7.33 11.76 -11.31
N TYR A 67 8.58 11.33 -11.46
CA TYR A 67 8.98 10.35 -12.48
C TYR A 67 8.30 8.98 -12.36
N VAL A 68 7.80 8.64 -11.17
CA VAL A 68 7.07 7.38 -10.95
C VAL A 68 5.55 7.51 -11.14
N THR A 69 5.04 8.71 -11.43
CA THR A 69 3.62 8.91 -11.71
C THR A 69 3.21 8.25 -13.03
N GLN A 70 1.97 7.75 -13.09
CA GLN A 70 1.44 7.15 -14.32
C GLN A 70 1.42 8.14 -15.49
N GLN A 71 1.13 9.42 -15.22
CA GLN A 71 1.13 10.43 -16.26
C GLN A 71 2.52 10.64 -16.86
N HIS A 72 3.57 10.69 -16.02
CA HIS A 72 4.94 10.80 -16.51
C HIS A 72 5.36 9.57 -17.31
N GLN A 73 5.07 8.36 -16.81
CA GLN A 73 5.36 7.11 -17.50
C GLN A 73 4.68 7.04 -18.88
N HIS A 74 3.42 7.48 -18.97
CA HIS A 74 2.70 7.55 -20.24
C HIS A 74 3.33 8.56 -21.21
N ALA A 75 3.78 9.71 -20.70
CA ALA A 75 4.47 10.70 -21.52
C ALA A 75 5.83 10.19 -22.04
N VAL A 76 6.56 9.39 -21.26
CA VAL A 76 7.80 8.72 -21.70
C VAL A 76 7.52 7.73 -22.85
N LEU A 77 6.48 6.92 -22.72
CA LEU A 77 6.04 6.00 -23.78
C LEU A 77 5.70 6.75 -25.06
N ASN A 78 4.91 7.82 -24.95
CA ASN A 78 4.53 8.65 -26.08
C ASN A 78 5.74 9.32 -26.75
N ALA A 79 6.67 9.84 -25.96
CA ALA A 79 7.91 10.43 -26.47
C ALA A 79 8.74 9.41 -27.24
N THR A 80 8.91 8.20 -26.69
CA THR A 80 9.66 7.12 -27.33
C THR A 80 9.01 6.69 -28.64
N HIS A 81 7.67 6.57 -28.66
CA HIS A 81 6.93 6.25 -29.87
C HIS A 81 7.08 7.32 -30.95
N GLN A 82 6.99 8.61 -30.59
CA GLN A 82 7.21 9.71 -31.53
C GLN A 82 8.63 9.71 -32.10
N MET A 83 9.66 9.46 -31.27
CA MET A 83 11.05 9.35 -31.73
C MET A 83 11.22 8.18 -32.71
N LYS A 84 10.61 7.02 -32.41
CA LYS A 84 10.64 5.84 -33.28
C LYS A 84 10.00 6.13 -34.65
N LEU A 85 8.87 6.83 -34.68
CA LEU A 85 8.22 7.25 -35.93
C LEU A 85 9.10 8.20 -36.75
N GLN A 86 9.65 9.25 -36.11
CA GLN A 86 10.52 10.23 -36.78
C GLN A 86 11.78 9.58 -37.38
N LEU A 87 12.39 8.62 -36.68
CA LEU A 87 13.57 7.91 -37.18
C LEU A 87 13.23 6.97 -38.35
N ASN A 88 12.07 6.32 -38.33
CA ASN A 88 11.60 5.49 -39.44
C ASN A 88 11.33 6.34 -40.70
N ASP A 89 10.73 7.52 -40.56
CA ASP A 89 10.49 8.45 -41.66
C ASP A 89 11.82 8.94 -42.26
N THR A 90 12.79 9.28 -41.42
CA THR A 90 14.14 9.70 -41.84
C THR A 90 14.88 8.58 -42.58
N GLN A 91 14.65 7.32 -42.22
CA GLN A 91 15.26 6.16 -42.89
C GLN A 91 14.66 5.89 -44.28
N MET A 92 13.37 6.22 -44.50
CA MET A 92 12.72 6.11 -45.81
C MET A 92 13.14 7.20 -46.81
N GLU A 93 13.63 8.36 -46.35
CA GLU A 93 14.15 9.43 -47.21
C GLU A 93 15.60 9.19 -47.68
N ILE A 94 16.32 8.24 -47.10
CA ILE A 94 17.68 7.89 -47.53
C ILE A 94 17.61 7.00 -48.78
N ASP A 95 17.77 7.62 -49.95
CA ASP A 95 17.82 6.95 -51.25
C ASP A 95 18.97 5.91 -51.30
N PRO A 96 18.65 4.60 -51.43
CA PRO A 96 19.67 3.55 -51.44
C PRO A 96 20.61 3.64 -52.65
N SER A 97 20.30 4.44 -53.67
CA SER A 97 21.13 4.60 -54.87
C SER A 97 22.33 5.54 -54.70
N GLN A 98 22.44 6.29 -53.58
CA GLN A 98 23.64 7.09 -53.25
C GLN A 98 24.67 6.32 -52.42
N THR A 99 24.42 5.05 -52.12
CA THR A 99 25.30 4.20 -51.30
C THR A 99 26.48 3.63 -52.10
N THR A 100 27.29 4.50 -52.72
CA THR A 100 28.59 4.09 -53.23
C THR A 100 29.72 4.71 -52.39
N THR A 101 30.32 3.85 -51.56
CA THR A 101 31.74 3.86 -51.14
C THR A 101 32.28 4.80 -50.05
N THR A 102 31.46 5.51 -49.27
CA THR A 102 31.94 6.09 -48.00
C THR A 102 30.80 6.14 -46.99
N THR A 103 30.88 5.31 -45.94
CA THR A 103 30.00 5.38 -44.77
C THR A 103 30.19 6.74 -44.10
N ASN A 104 29.26 7.65 -44.36
CA ASN A 104 29.25 8.96 -43.72
C ASN A 104 29.03 8.74 -42.21
N PRO A 105 29.93 9.19 -41.31
CA PRO A 105 29.85 8.91 -39.87
C PRO A 105 28.51 9.35 -39.24
N ALA A 106 27.85 10.36 -39.81
CA ALA A 106 26.51 10.77 -39.40
C ALA A 106 25.42 9.70 -39.64
N ILE A 107 25.51 8.95 -40.74
CA ILE A 107 24.54 7.88 -41.07
C ILE A 107 24.74 6.68 -40.14
N ALA A 108 25.99 6.31 -39.85
CA ALA A 108 26.29 5.25 -38.90
C ALA A 108 25.79 5.58 -37.49
N HIS A 109 25.93 6.83 -37.05
CA HIS A 109 25.43 7.27 -35.75
C HIS A 109 23.90 7.29 -35.67
N LEU A 110 23.21 7.68 -36.76
CA LEU A 110 21.74 7.61 -36.83
C LEU A 110 21.22 6.16 -36.74
N GLN A 111 21.93 5.20 -37.35
CA GLN A 111 21.58 3.78 -37.24
C GLN A 111 21.76 3.25 -35.81
N GLU A 112 22.84 3.65 -35.12
CA GLU A 112 23.07 3.30 -33.72
C GLU A 112 21.97 3.88 -32.80
N VAL A 113 21.59 5.15 -33.01
CA VAL A 113 20.48 5.78 -32.28
C VAL A 113 19.16 5.07 -32.55
N HIS A 114 18.88 4.66 -33.79
CA HIS A 114 17.68 3.90 -34.13
C HIS A 114 17.63 2.54 -33.42
N GLU A 115 18.75 1.82 -33.37
CA GLU A 115 18.83 0.55 -32.64
C GLU A 115 18.55 0.74 -31.15
N VAL A 116 19.18 1.73 -30.52
CA VAL A 116 18.96 2.06 -29.10
C VAL A 116 17.52 2.45 -28.83
N VAL A 117 16.91 3.30 -29.67
CA VAL A 117 15.50 3.70 -29.52
C VAL A 117 14.57 2.50 -29.67
N ASN A 118 14.85 1.57 -30.59
CA ASN A 118 14.04 0.36 -30.73
C ASN A 118 14.13 -0.56 -29.52
N VAL A 119 15.34 -0.77 -28.99
CA VAL A 119 15.53 -1.56 -27.77
C VAL A 119 14.79 -0.93 -26.59
N LEU A 120 14.90 0.40 -26.43
CA LEU A 120 14.19 1.14 -25.39
C LEU A 120 12.67 1.09 -25.56
N SER A 121 12.16 1.26 -26.79
CA SER A 121 10.73 1.17 -27.11
C SER A 121 10.17 -0.20 -26.74
N ASN A 122 10.84 -1.27 -27.17
CA ASN A 122 10.37 -2.63 -26.92
C ASN A 122 10.46 -2.97 -25.42
N GLY A 123 11.52 -2.51 -24.73
CA GLY A 123 11.66 -2.67 -23.29
C GLY A 123 10.58 -1.93 -22.50
N LEU A 124 10.25 -0.70 -22.89
CA LEU A 124 9.19 0.09 -22.26
C LEU A 124 7.80 -0.50 -22.53
N GLU A 125 7.54 -1.00 -23.74
CA GLU A 125 6.29 -1.72 -24.07
C GLU A 125 6.13 -2.97 -23.20
N THR A 126 7.18 -3.79 -23.08
CA THR A 126 7.18 -4.99 -22.22
C THR A 126 6.89 -4.65 -20.76
N LEU A 127 7.57 -3.62 -20.22
CA LEU A 127 7.36 -3.17 -18.84
C LEU A 127 5.96 -2.60 -18.63
N ASN A 128 5.40 -1.92 -19.62
CA ASN A 128 4.04 -1.42 -19.57
C ASN A 128 3.02 -2.56 -19.54
N ASP A 129 3.23 -3.60 -20.34
CA ASP A 129 2.38 -4.79 -20.35
C ASP A 129 2.44 -5.54 -19.01
N ASP A 130 3.64 -5.71 -18.45
CA ASP A 130 3.83 -6.28 -17.11
C ASP A 130 3.13 -5.45 -16.04
N ASN A 131 3.23 -4.12 -16.10
CA ASN A 131 2.55 -3.22 -15.16
C ASN A 131 1.01 -3.35 -15.26
N GLN A 132 0.46 -3.45 -16.48
CA GLN A 132 -0.97 -3.70 -16.66
C GLN A 132 -1.38 -5.07 -16.10
N HIS A 133 -0.56 -6.11 -16.34
CA HIS A 133 -0.78 -7.43 -15.78
C HIS A 133 -0.80 -7.40 -14.25
N PHE A 134 0.18 -6.77 -13.61
CA PHE A 134 0.22 -6.64 -12.15
C PHE A 134 -0.95 -5.85 -11.58
N ASN A 135 -1.42 -4.79 -12.26
CA ASN A 135 -2.61 -4.05 -11.84
C ASN A 135 -3.88 -4.92 -11.88
N ASN A 136 -4.03 -5.75 -12.92
CA ASN A 136 -5.15 -6.69 -13.01
C ASN A 136 -5.09 -7.76 -11.91
N GLU A 137 -3.90 -8.29 -11.63
CA GLU A 137 -3.67 -9.24 -10.55
C GLU A 137 -3.94 -8.62 -9.17
N LEU A 138 -3.51 -7.38 -8.94
CA LEU A 138 -3.80 -6.65 -7.72
C LEU A 138 -5.30 -6.48 -7.51
N LEU A 139 -6.04 -6.08 -8.55
CA LEU A 139 -7.49 -5.96 -8.50
C LEU A 139 -8.16 -7.30 -8.18
N ARG A 140 -7.68 -8.39 -8.79
CA ARG A 140 -8.17 -9.74 -8.55
C ARG A 140 -7.98 -10.16 -7.09
N VAL A 141 -6.80 -9.94 -6.52
CA VAL A 141 -6.52 -10.25 -5.11
C VAL A 141 -7.38 -9.39 -4.19
N GLN A 142 -7.58 -8.11 -4.51
CA GLN A 142 -8.44 -7.22 -3.74
C GLN A 142 -9.89 -7.72 -3.67
N ILE A 143 -10.45 -8.17 -4.80
CA ILE A 143 -11.79 -8.76 -4.85
C ILE A 143 -11.86 -10.02 -3.98
N GLN A 144 -10.86 -10.90 -4.09
CA GLN A 144 -10.80 -12.12 -3.27
C GLN A 144 -10.75 -11.81 -1.76
N LEU A 145 -9.97 -10.80 -1.36
CA LEU A 145 -9.91 -10.35 0.04
C LEU A 145 -11.26 -9.82 0.53
N GLN A 146 -11.98 -9.06 -0.29
CA GLN A 146 -13.32 -8.57 0.04
C GLN A 146 -14.31 -9.74 0.23
N THR A 147 -14.31 -10.70 -0.68
CA THR A 147 -15.15 -11.91 -0.56
C THR A 147 -14.81 -12.71 0.70
N LEU A 148 -13.53 -12.92 0.99
CA LEU A 148 -13.12 -13.64 2.19
C LEU A 148 -13.54 -12.93 3.47
N THR A 149 -13.41 -11.61 3.50
CA THR A 149 -13.84 -10.77 4.63
C THR A 149 -15.33 -10.92 4.89
N GLU A 150 -16.14 -10.91 3.83
CA GLU A 150 -17.59 -11.09 3.92
C GLU A 150 -17.96 -12.51 4.39
N ASN A 151 -17.28 -13.54 3.90
CA ASN A 151 -17.48 -14.91 4.35
C ASN A 151 -17.15 -15.06 5.85
N ILE A 152 -16.06 -14.44 6.33
CA ILE A 152 -15.71 -14.44 7.75
C ILE A 152 -16.80 -13.74 8.58
N ARG A 153 -17.34 -12.62 8.09
CA ARG A 153 -18.45 -11.91 8.74
C ARG A 153 -19.68 -12.81 8.90
N GLN A 154 -20.05 -13.53 7.85
CA GLN A 154 -21.19 -14.46 7.86
C GLN A 154 -20.99 -15.62 8.83
N VAL A 155 -19.79 -16.23 8.83
CA VAL A 155 -19.46 -17.31 9.78
C VAL A 155 -19.53 -16.82 11.22
N LYS A 156 -19.00 -15.62 11.50
CA LYS A 156 -19.07 -15.02 12.83
C LYS A 156 -20.53 -14.86 13.29
N GLN A 157 -21.39 -14.32 12.43
CA GLN A 157 -22.81 -14.17 12.72
C GLN A 157 -23.48 -15.53 13.01
N SER A 158 -23.18 -16.55 12.20
CA SER A 158 -23.71 -17.91 12.40
C SER A 158 -23.28 -18.52 13.74
N ILE A 159 -22.05 -18.25 14.18
CA ILE A 159 -21.55 -18.67 15.49
C ILE A 159 -22.30 -17.96 16.62
N GLU A 160 -22.54 -16.65 16.50
CA GLU A 160 -23.29 -15.88 17.50
C GLU A 160 -24.74 -16.37 17.63
N GLU A 161 -25.40 -16.65 16.50
CA GLU A 161 -26.75 -17.23 16.47
C GLU A 161 -26.78 -18.62 17.11
N SER A 162 -25.80 -19.48 16.79
CA SER A 162 -25.67 -20.82 17.38
C SER A 162 -25.43 -20.77 18.88
N HIS A 163 -24.62 -19.82 19.35
CA HIS A 163 -24.37 -19.61 20.77
C HIS A 163 -25.64 -19.21 21.53
N SER A 164 -26.39 -18.23 20.99
CA SER A 164 -27.68 -17.81 21.56
C SER A 164 -28.68 -18.97 21.64
N PHE A 165 -28.72 -19.81 20.60
CA PHE A 165 -29.54 -21.01 20.60
C PHE A 165 -29.15 -22.00 21.71
N LEU A 166 -27.85 -22.24 21.91
CA LEU A 166 -27.35 -23.14 22.96
C LEU A 166 -27.62 -22.60 24.37
N GLU A 167 -27.53 -21.29 24.58
CA GLU A 167 -27.92 -20.68 25.86
C GLU A 167 -29.40 -20.89 26.17
N GLY A 168 -30.27 -20.72 25.16
CA GLY A 168 -31.69 -21.03 25.29
C GLY A 168 -31.95 -22.51 25.61
N PHE A 169 -31.20 -23.42 24.98
CA PHE A 169 -31.30 -24.86 25.26
C PHE A 169 -30.87 -25.20 26.69
N LYS A 170 -29.79 -24.59 27.19
CA LYS A 170 -29.31 -24.79 28.56
C LYS A 170 -30.37 -24.39 29.61
N LEU A 171 -31.05 -23.26 29.41
CA LEU A 171 -32.14 -22.85 30.30
C LEU A 171 -33.25 -23.91 30.35
N ASN A 172 -33.65 -24.45 29.19
CA ASN A 172 -34.66 -25.50 29.14
C ASN A 172 -34.19 -26.77 29.85
N GLN A 173 -32.92 -27.15 29.70
CA GLN A 173 -32.34 -28.28 30.40
C GLN A 173 -32.36 -28.07 31.93
N ASP A 174 -32.05 -26.87 32.41
CA ASP A 174 -32.07 -26.54 33.84
C ASP A 174 -33.50 -26.62 34.41
N ILE A 175 -34.51 -26.08 33.70
CA ILE A 175 -35.93 -26.17 34.08
C ILE A 175 -36.37 -27.64 34.17
N LEU A 176 -36.09 -28.43 33.13
CA LEU A 176 -36.43 -29.86 33.14
C LEU A 176 -35.72 -30.62 34.26
N GLY A 177 -34.46 -30.26 34.56
CA GLY A 177 -33.72 -30.82 35.70
C GLY A 177 -34.37 -30.50 37.04
N GLN A 178 -34.87 -29.28 37.21
CA GLN A 178 -35.60 -28.86 38.41
C GLN A 178 -36.94 -29.62 38.53
N ASP A 179 -37.70 -29.73 37.45
CA ASP A 179 -38.98 -30.45 37.42
C ASP A 179 -38.81 -31.93 37.76
N VAL A 180 -37.79 -32.58 37.21
CA VAL A 180 -37.46 -33.99 37.53
C VAL A 180 -37.08 -34.14 39.00
N SER A 181 -36.32 -33.19 39.56
CA SER A 181 -35.92 -33.22 40.98
C SER A 181 -37.14 -33.05 41.90
N SER A 182 -38.02 -32.10 41.58
CA SER A 182 -39.28 -31.87 42.28
C SER A 182 -40.21 -33.09 42.23
N LEU A 183 -40.31 -33.74 41.05
CA LEU A 183 -41.13 -34.93 40.89
C LEU A 183 -40.58 -36.11 41.69
N LYS A 184 -39.26 -36.28 41.73
CA LYS A 184 -38.59 -37.30 42.57
C LYS A 184 -38.89 -37.09 44.05
N GLU A 185 -38.85 -35.85 44.53
CA GLU A 185 -39.19 -35.51 45.92
C GLU A 185 -40.65 -35.86 46.22
N LYS A 186 -41.60 -35.42 45.39
CA LYS A 186 -43.03 -35.76 45.56
C LYS A 186 -43.29 -37.26 45.55
N ILE A 187 -42.64 -38.03 44.67
CA ILE A 187 -42.76 -39.50 44.65
C ILE A 187 -42.25 -40.09 45.96
N ASN A 188 -41.10 -39.63 46.43
CA ASN A 188 -40.53 -40.10 47.69
C ASN A 188 -41.46 -39.76 48.87
N ASP A 189 -42.05 -38.56 48.91
CA ASP A 189 -43.01 -38.18 49.94
C ASP A 189 -44.24 -39.09 49.92
N LEU A 190 -44.82 -39.32 48.74
CA LEU A 190 -45.98 -40.21 48.56
C LEU A 190 -45.69 -41.65 48.98
N GLN A 191 -44.46 -42.15 48.78
CA GLN A 191 -44.05 -43.48 49.22
C GLN A 191 -43.97 -43.62 50.75
N ASN A 192 -43.84 -42.50 51.48
CA ASN A 192 -43.68 -42.48 52.93
C ASN A 192 -44.97 -42.13 53.69
N VAL A 193 -46.12 -42.01 53.01
CA VAL A 193 -47.42 -41.70 53.63
C VAL A 193 -48.14 -43.00 54.02
N SER A 194 -48.69 -43.05 55.25
CA SER A 194 -49.59 -44.14 55.69
C SER A 194 -51.05 -43.68 55.63
N TYR A 195 -51.93 -44.56 55.15
CA TYR A 195 -53.37 -44.27 55.01
C TYR A 195 -54.22 -44.72 56.21
N ASP A 196 -53.60 -45.31 57.23
CA ASP A 196 -54.27 -45.83 58.44
C ASP A 196 -54.22 -44.87 59.64
N GLY A 197 -53.65 -43.67 59.47
CA GLY A 197 -53.45 -42.69 60.54
C GLY A 197 -52.15 -42.87 61.35
N THR A 198 -51.32 -43.86 61.03
CA THR A 198 -50.02 -44.10 61.69
C THR A 198 -48.90 -43.30 61.02
N PHE A 199 -48.23 -42.42 61.76
CA PHE A 199 -47.06 -41.69 61.26
C PHE A 199 -45.75 -42.39 61.67
N ILE A 200 -44.96 -42.85 60.70
CA ILE A 200 -43.63 -43.44 60.94
C ILE A 200 -42.56 -42.52 60.40
N TRP A 201 -41.72 -41.97 61.28
CA TRP A 201 -40.60 -41.12 60.89
C TRP A 201 -39.27 -41.88 60.96
N LYS A 202 -38.65 -42.15 59.81
CA LYS A 202 -37.36 -42.82 59.73
C LYS A 202 -36.22 -41.82 59.61
N ILE A 203 -35.42 -41.68 60.66
CA ILE A 203 -34.23 -40.82 60.66
C ILE A 203 -33.02 -41.63 60.20
N ILE A 204 -32.44 -41.24 59.08
CA ILE A 204 -31.22 -41.83 58.49
C ILE A 204 -30.00 -40.91 58.70
N ASN A 205 -28.81 -41.51 58.71
CA ASN A 205 -27.51 -40.84 58.88
C ASN A 205 -27.35 -40.04 60.19
N VAL A 206 -27.92 -40.54 61.29
CA VAL A 206 -27.91 -39.88 62.61
C VAL A 206 -26.50 -39.51 63.07
N LYS A 207 -25.52 -40.42 62.93
CA LYS A 207 -24.13 -40.18 63.37
C LYS A 207 -23.49 -38.98 62.68
N GLU A 208 -23.72 -38.80 61.38
CA GLU A 208 -23.16 -37.71 60.60
C GLU A 208 -23.86 -36.38 60.89
N LYS A 209 -25.19 -36.41 61.05
CA LYS A 209 -25.99 -35.23 61.40
C LYS A 209 -25.68 -34.72 62.82
N MET A 210 -25.51 -35.61 63.79
CA MET A 210 -25.14 -35.25 65.16
C MET A 210 -23.67 -34.82 65.27
N GLY A 211 -22.78 -35.41 64.46
CA GLY A 211 -21.37 -35.02 64.42
C GLY A 211 -21.12 -33.60 63.93
N ARG A 212 -21.97 -33.05 63.05
CA ARG A 212 -21.89 -31.63 62.62
C ARG A 212 -22.44 -30.63 63.64
N LEU A 213 -23.27 -31.08 64.59
CA LEU A 213 -23.84 -30.24 65.65
C LEU A 213 -22.97 -30.24 66.92
N LEU A 214 -22.08 -31.23 67.05
CA LEU A 214 -21.20 -31.43 68.22
C LEU A 214 -19.72 -31.26 67.88
N GLY A 215 -19.41 -30.68 66.72
CA GLY A 215 -18.05 -30.39 66.25
C GLY A 215 -17.81 -28.89 66.16
N ASP A 216 -17.73 -28.24 67.32
CA ASP A 216 -16.58 -27.44 67.77
C ASP A 216 -15.99 -28.18 68.99
#